data_AF-A0A1Y2EDD3-F1
#
_entry.id   AF-A0A1Y2EDD3-F1
#
_cell.length_a   1.000
_cell.length_b   1.000
_cell.length_c   1.000
_cell.angle_alpha   90.00
_cell.angle_beta   90.00
_cell.angle_gamma   90.00
#
_symmetry.space_group_name_H-M   'P 1'
#
loop_
_entity.id
_entity.type
_entity.pdbx_description
1 polymer ?
#
loop_
_entity_poly.entity_id
_entity_poly.type
_entity_poly.pdbx_seq_one_letter_code
_entity_poly.pdbx_strand_id
1 'polypeptide(L)'
;MSSRKEKKILNCLKCKTKPYEINIRENYPLCKECFLSFMQHKFRTNVGQAKKIKKGMNVLIALSGGNSSRALLDIFYKYIKEQKTQNPVKFKDLKKLLLRMLMIQ
;
A
#
# COMPACT_ATOMS: atom_id res chain seq x y z
N MET A 1 34.61 17.58 17.90
CA MET A 1 33.38 18.37 18.10
C MET A 1 32.43 18.11 16.94
N SER A 2 31.21 17.70 17.29
CA SER A 2 30.13 17.28 16.38
C SER A 2 29.49 18.51 15.72
N SER A 3 29.60 18.64 14.40
CA SER A 3 28.73 19.53 13.62
C SER A 3 27.47 18.75 13.22
N ARG A 4 26.47 18.73 14.12
CA ARG A 4 25.10 18.30 13.77
C ARG A 4 24.58 19.30 12.74
N LYS A 5 24.62 18.95 11.45
CA LYS A 5 23.87 19.67 10.42
C LYS A 5 22.40 19.58 10.79
N GLU A 6 21.81 20.73 11.11
CA GLU A 6 20.40 20.89 11.45
C GLU A 6 19.56 20.43 10.24
N LYS A 7 19.01 19.22 10.32
CA LYS A 7 18.12 18.69 9.27
C LYS A 7 16.87 19.55 9.28
N LYS A 8 16.72 20.43 8.29
CA LYS A 8 15.44 21.11 8.03
C LYS A 8 14.39 20.03 7.80
N ILE A 9 13.50 19.87 8.77
CA ILE A 9 12.41 18.90 8.69
C ILE A 9 11.41 19.44 7.66
N LEU A 10 11.42 18.89 6.45
CA LEU A 10 10.36 19.21 5.49
C LEU A 10 9.07 18.53 5.94
N ASN A 11 7.95 19.23 5.91
CA ASN A 11 6.67 18.59 6.20
C ASN A 11 6.17 17.82 4.98
N CYS A 12 5.33 16.83 5.22
CA CYS A 12 4.60 16.10 4.19
C CYS A 12 3.83 17.09 3.29
N LEU A 13 4.01 16.98 1.98
CA LEU A 13 3.35 17.83 0.99
C LEU A 13 1.82 17.76 1.07
N LYS A 14 1.27 16.57 1.37
CA LYS A 14 -0.17 16.31 1.34
C LYS A 14 -0.89 16.75 2.62
N CYS A 15 -0.38 16.40 3.80
CA CYS A 15 -1.03 16.74 5.07
C CYS A 15 -0.46 17.98 5.75
N LYS A 16 0.76 18.42 5.39
CA LYS A 16 1.47 19.59 5.94
C LYS A 16 1.72 19.59 7.46
N THR A 17 1.28 18.57 8.18
CA THR A 17 1.35 18.46 9.65
C THR A 17 2.45 17.53 10.15
N LYS A 18 2.75 16.45 9.41
CA LYS A 18 3.73 15.44 9.80
C LYS A 18 5.05 15.65 9.05
N PRO A 19 6.21 15.32 9.65
CA PRO A 19 7.47 15.32 8.93
C PRO A 19 7.41 14.35 7.74
N TYR A 20 8.12 14.67 6.67
CA TYR A 20 8.27 13.74 5.56
C TYR A 20 9.19 12.58 5.93
N GLU A 21 8.85 11.40 5.43
CA GLU A 21 9.64 10.17 5.62
C GLU A 21 10.09 9.58 4.28
N ILE A 22 9.32 9.83 3.22
CA ILE A 22 9.48 9.18 1.91
C ILE A 22 9.37 10.26 0.84
N ASN A 23 10.31 10.28 -0.11
CA ASN A 23 10.23 11.13 -1.30
C ASN A 23 10.02 10.25 -2.53
N ILE A 24 8.85 10.31 -3.16
CA ILE A 24 8.50 9.41 -4.29
C ILE A 24 9.21 9.83 -5.58
N ARG A 25 9.36 11.14 -5.79
CA ARG A 25 10.00 11.79 -6.93
C ARG A 25 10.44 13.18 -6.50
N GLU A 26 11.17 13.89 -7.35
CA GLU A 26 11.58 15.26 -7.05
C GLU A 26 10.40 16.12 -6.58
N ASN A 27 10.58 16.85 -5.49
CA ASN A 27 9.59 17.73 -4.87
C ASN A 27 8.25 17.06 -4.47
N TYR A 28 8.26 15.76 -4.16
CA TYR A 28 7.07 15.06 -3.66
C TYR A 28 7.29 14.32 -2.33
N PRO A 29 7.67 15.05 -1.25
CA PRO A 29 7.88 14.49 0.07
C PRO A 29 6.55 14.14 0.75
N LEU A 30 6.41 12.92 1.27
CA LEU A 30 5.23 12.45 2.00
C LEU A 30 5.61 11.85 3.35
N CYS A 31 4.71 11.96 4.32
CA CYS A 31 4.72 11.10 5.50
C CYS A 31 4.23 9.70 5.13
N LYS A 32 4.49 8.71 6.00
CA LYS A 32 4.12 7.31 5.77
C LYS A 32 2.65 7.09 5.42
N GLU A 33 1.73 7.75 6.14
CA GLU A 33 0.28 7.59 5.92
C GLU A 33 -0.16 8.14 4.56
N CYS A 34 0.34 9.32 4.19
CA CYS A 34 0.03 9.92 2.91
C CYS A 34 0.61 9.10 1.75
N PHE A 35 1.80 8.50 1.95
CA PHE A 35 2.38 7.57 0.99
C PHE A 35 1.52 6.31 0.80
N LEU A 36 1.07 5.68 1.89
CA LEU A 36 0.20 4.49 1.81
C LEU A 36 -1.13 4.80 1.10
N SER A 37 -1.75 5.94 1.43
CA SER A 37 -2.95 6.44 0.74
C SER A 37 -2.69 6.69 -0.75
N PHE A 38 -1.54 7.29 -1.10
CA PHE A 38 -1.13 7.53 -2.48
C PHE A 38 -0.97 6.21 -3.26
N MET A 39 -0.32 5.20 -2.67
CA MET A 39 -0.14 3.89 -3.29
C MET A 39 -1.47 3.17 -3.51
N GLN A 40 -2.38 3.22 -2.52
CA GLN A 40 -3.73 2.66 -2.65
C GLN A 40 -4.49 3.31 -3.81
N HIS A 41 -4.41 4.64 -3.92
CA HIS A 41 -5.04 5.38 -5.02
C HIS A 41 -4.46 4.98 -6.38
N LYS A 42 -3.12 4.98 -6.53
CA LYS A 42 -2.46 4.60 -7.80
C LYS A 42 -2.82 3.17 -8.20
N PHE A 43 -2.90 2.25 -7.25
CA PHE A 43 -3.37 0.90 -7.48
C PHE A 43 -4.81 0.86 -8.02
N ARG A 44 -5.74 1.58 -7.38
CA ARG A 44 -7.15 1.66 -7.81
C ARG A 44 -7.29 2.21 -9.23
N THR A 45 -6.58 3.29 -9.55
CA THR A 45 -6.58 3.89 -10.89
C THR A 45 -6.07 2.89 -11.92
N ASN A 46 -4.95 2.22 -11.66
CA ASN A 46 -4.37 1.25 -12.59
C ASN A 46 -5.27 0.03 -12.80
N VAL A 47 -5.87 -0.52 -11.74
CA VAL A 47 -6.81 -1.64 -11.85
C VAL A 47 -8.05 -1.24 -12.65
N GLY A 48 -8.59 -0.04 -12.41
CA GLY A 48 -9.74 0.49 -13.15
C GLY A 48 -9.43 0.70 -14.63
N GLN A 49 -8.26 1.24 -14.96
CA GLN A 49 -7.83 1.45 -16.34
C GLN A 49 -7.56 0.13 -17.08
N ALA A 50 -6.95 -0.85 -16.41
CA ALA A 50 -6.65 -2.15 -17.01
C ALA A 50 -7.93 -2.96 -17.32
N LYS A 51 -9.06 -2.69 -16.66
CA LYS A 51 -10.35 -3.41 -16.80
C LYS A 51 -10.26 -4.94 -16.61
N LYS A 52 -9.15 -5.44 -16.03
CA LYS A 52 -8.88 -6.88 -15.87
C LYS A 52 -9.61 -7.51 -14.69
N ILE A 53 -9.98 -6.71 -13.69
CA ILE A 53 -10.63 -7.17 -12.46
C ILE A 53 -12.04 -6.57 -12.43
N LYS A 54 -13.05 -7.41 -12.65
CA LYS A 54 -14.47 -7.03 -12.56
C LYS A 54 -15.04 -7.45 -11.21
N LYS A 55 -16.11 -6.77 -10.79
CA LYS A 55 -16.88 -7.14 -9.59
C LYS A 55 -17.36 -8.59 -9.72
N GLY A 56 -17.17 -9.39 -8.66
CA GLY A 56 -17.57 -10.80 -8.63
C GLY A 56 -16.57 -11.79 -9.23
N MET A 57 -15.43 -11.34 -9.76
CA MET A 57 -14.37 -12.25 -10.21
C MET A 57 -13.59 -12.83 -9.02
N ASN A 58 -13.25 -14.12 -9.13
CA ASN A 58 -12.26 -14.74 -8.25
C ASN A 58 -10.87 -14.36 -8.74
N VAL A 59 -10.02 -13.86 -7.84
CA VAL A 59 -8.66 -13.41 -8.16
C VAL A 59 -7.67 -14.25 -7.35
N LEU A 60 -6.70 -14.85 -8.05
CA LEU A 60 -5.57 -15.54 -7.44
C LEU A 60 -4.35 -14.61 -7.45
N ILE A 61 -3.70 -14.46 -6.29
CA ILE A 61 -2.43 -13.73 -6.17
C ILE A 61 -1.33 -14.74 -5.92
N ALA A 62 -0.37 -14.81 -6.84
CA ALA A 62 0.85 -15.59 -6.64
C ALA A 62 1.81 -14.81 -5.73
N LEU A 63 2.24 -15.44 -4.62
CA LEU A 63 3.24 -14.87 -3.72
C LEU A 63 4.58 -15.58 -3.92
N SER A 64 5.59 -14.82 -4.32
CA SER A 64 6.98 -15.32 -4.36
C SER A 64 7.65 -15.29 -2.99
N GLY A 65 7.05 -14.62 -2.00
CA GLY A 65 7.65 -14.39 -0.68
C GLY A 65 8.47 -13.11 -0.59
N GLY A 66 8.86 -12.49 -1.70
CA GLY A 66 9.57 -11.21 -1.74
C GLY A 66 8.68 -9.99 -1.48
N ASN A 67 9.28 -8.88 -1.07
CA ASN A 67 8.61 -7.65 -0.61
C ASN A 67 7.51 -7.14 -1.55
N SER A 68 7.75 -7.16 -2.86
CA SER A 68 6.77 -6.71 -3.85
C SER A 68 5.48 -7.54 -3.84
N SER A 69 5.61 -8.86 -3.72
CA SER A 69 4.44 -9.75 -3.68
C SER A 69 3.64 -9.58 -2.38
N ARG A 70 4.32 -9.31 -1.26
CA ARG A 70 3.69 -9.00 0.04
C ARG A 70 2.96 -7.65 0.00
N ALA A 71 3.60 -6.63 -0.56
CA ALA A 71 3.01 -5.30 -0.70
C ALA A 71 1.79 -5.32 -1.61
N LEU A 72 1.83 -6.08 -2.72
CA LEU A 72 0.68 -6.28 -3.59
C LEU A 72 -0.49 -6.90 -2.82
N LEU A 73 -0.24 -7.93 -2.01
CA LEU A 73 -1.28 -8.57 -1.20
C LEU A 73 -1.96 -7.58 -0.24
N ASP A 74 -1.18 -6.77 0.48
CA ASP A 74 -1.72 -5.77 1.42
C ASP A 74 -2.58 -4.71 0.72
N ILE A 75 -2.07 -4.14 -0.38
CA ILE A 75 -2.79 -3.13 -1.18
C ILE A 75 -4.07 -3.73 -1.78
N PHE A 76 -4.00 -4.95 -2.30
CA PHE A 76 -5.16 -5.63 -2.89
C PHE A 76 -6.22 -6.00 -1.84
N TYR A 77 -5.78 -6.43 -0.66
CA TYR A 77 -6.68 -6.72 0.45
C TYR A 77 -7.46 -5.47 0.88
N LYS A 78 -6.79 -4.32 1.01
CA LYS A 78 -7.42 -3.03 1.28
C LYS A 78 -8.41 -2.64 0.18
N TYR A 79 -8.02 -2.84 -1.08
CA TYR A 79 -8.87 -2.56 -2.24
C TYR A 79 -10.20 -3.32 -2.17
N ILE A 80 -10.17 -4.62 -1.82
CA ILE A 80 -11.38 -5.43 -1.71
C ILE A 80 -12.20 -5.08 -0.47
N LYS A 81 -11.54 -4.76 0.65
CA LYS A 81 -12.23 -4.36 1.89
C LYS A 81 -13.06 -3.09 1.68
N GLU A 82 -12.53 -2.13 0.93
CA GLU A 82 -13.21 -0.86 0.60
C GLU A 82 -14.37 -1.03 -0.40
N GLN A 83 -14.45 -2.15 -1.13
CA GLN A 83 -15.48 -2.43 -2.15
C GLN A 83 -16.70 -3.19 -1.60
N LYS A 84 -16.84 -3.31 -0.27
CA LYS A 84 -17.96 -4.00 0.37
C LYS A 84 -19.27 -3.19 0.30
N THR A 85 -19.78 -3.03 -0.90
CA THR A 85 -21.20 -2.82 -1.19
C THR A 85 -21.57 -3.85 -2.25
N GLN A 86 -22.13 -4.97 -1.77
CA GLN A 86 -22.68 -6.12 -2.50
C GLN A 86 -21.64 -7.12 -3.08
N ASN A 87 -21.66 -8.33 -2.51
CA ASN A 87 -20.90 -9.56 -2.82
C ASN A 87 -19.42 -9.60 -2.36
N PRO A 88 -19.14 -10.12 -1.14
CA PRO A 88 -17.77 -10.24 -0.65
C PRO A 88 -17.00 -11.26 -1.49
N VAL A 89 -15.87 -10.84 -2.09
CA VAL A 89 -14.90 -11.74 -2.71
C VAL A 89 -14.40 -12.70 -1.62
N LYS A 90 -14.72 -13.98 -1.76
CA LYS A 90 -14.37 -15.02 -0.77
C LYS A 90 -12.90 -15.38 -0.95
N PHE A 91 -12.03 -14.82 -0.11
CA PHE A 91 -10.66 -15.31 0.04
C PHE A 91 -10.68 -16.62 0.84
N LYS A 92 -10.42 -17.74 0.17
CA LYS A 92 -10.00 -18.96 0.86
C LYS A 92 -8.52 -18.76 1.24
N ASP A 93 -8.21 -18.91 2.53
CA ASP A 93 -6.84 -19.05 3.08
C ASP A 93 -5.97 -17.80 3.35
N LEU A 94 -6.53 -16.60 3.42
CA LEU A 94 -5.73 -15.40 3.76
C LEU A 94 -5.24 -15.38 5.23
N LYS A 95 -6.05 -15.86 6.19
CA LYS A 95 -5.65 -15.89 7.61
C LYS A 95 -4.45 -16.80 7.88
N LYS A 96 -4.31 -17.89 7.13
CA LYS A 96 -3.23 -18.88 7.31
C LYS A 96 -1.90 -18.40 6.69
N LEU A 97 -1.99 -17.57 5.65
CA LEU A 97 -0.84 -17.02 4.92
C LEU A 97 -0.25 -15.78 5.60
N LEU A 98 -1.10 -14.87 6.09
CA LEU A 98 -0.69 -13.71 6.88
C LEU A 98 0.02 -14.11 8.18
N LEU A 99 -0.49 -15.14 8.88
CA LEU A 99 0.13 -15.61 10.12
C LEU A 99 1.51 -16.25 9.88
N ARG A 100 1.74 -16.88 8.71
CA ARG A 100 3.05 -17.46 8.36
C ARG A 100 4.06 -16.41 7.90
N MET A 101 3.61 -15.31 7.28
CA MET A 101 4.51 -14.25 6.79
C MET A 101 4.98 -13.29 7.88
N LEU A 102 4.21 -13.14 8.97
CA LEU A 102 4.58 -12.34 10.15
C LEU A 102 5.54 -13.07 11.11
N MET A 103 5.76 -14.37 10.94
CA MET A 103 6.64 -15.21 11.77
C MET A 103 8.06 -15.37 11.21
N ILE A 104 8.44 -14.61 10.17
CA ILE A 104 9.78 -14.63 9.55
C ILE A 104 10.39 -13.21 9.57
N GLN A 105 10.14 -12.43 10.62
CA GLN A 105 10.87 -11.18 10.89
C GLN A 105 11.69 -11.35 12.16
#